data_AF-A0A8I6SUE3-F1
#
_entry.id   AF-A0A8I6SUE3-F1
#
_cell.length_a   1.000
_cell.length_b   1.000
_cell.length_c   1.000
_cell.angle_alpha   90.00
_cell.angle_beta   90.00
_cell.angle_gamma   90.00
#
_symmetry.space_group_name_H-M   'P 1'
#
loop_
_entity.id
_entity.type
_entity.pdbx_description
1 polymer ?
#
loop_
_entity_poly.entity_id
_entity_poly.type
_entity_poly.pdbx_seq_one_letter_code
_entity_poly.pdbx_strand_id
1 'polypeptide(L)'
;MTIWYASKDKKKGRAIDEKLPGNGCPEFLHSSTRVATVLVKRSHSMEVVQKEMIINLGGDDDDNMSDEYLNCPLSPIINFAGIKRSAPDSGDPPNSKHAKKNVLSLMDCIPVEILEQIFSYLGLTDLGNCSKVSTEWREIINSNSIWSRLSAVVGIHNKEYLKKSLVYNPLRAFRGVDDFSQRLSPDCHWRSHFKKYKYLEENWRFGTFTVLHTGFKVTYYKDRMVANTNSSNIELFDIDNKGKKMRIPVAHSEFRVDSIFILKEFLIYVQKCYIICMRKNGNTYECVYNIKVKNSKCNHKINTLQDSSRLTLKFTSRYIVILDNKHPCKLFFYNIFSGFLEKEVDVTPEKACIRCHFIKIFEEKVYLTYTVNNNHFISCYDTVEGAWTLTFEIDTQACELTVSRNFICAKISTEPNMKNCELQVWPIQNQEEMYTYFADKHLPIILTSDDKIIFSDDVTVHIQELVQPSKVDYSLKLNGKVVDMMPVMNNLIVINTSMSLQLWDWKKAEQMQTFFRDKVVSMWVDDKTVVLNKFDEQFNGYVLAFW
;
A
#
# COMPACT_ATOMS: atom_id res chain seq x y z
N MET A 1 -10.10 -13.29 -27.57
CA MET A 1 -10.84 -12.07 -27.96
C MET A 1 -11.16 -12.19 -29.44
N THR A 2 -12.45 -12.11 -29.81
CA THR A 2 -12.89 -12.07 -31.22
C THR A 2 -13.38 -10.65 -31.47
N ILE A 3 -12.69 -9.92 -32.35
CA ILE A 3 -13.11 -8.58 -32.76
C ILE A 3 -14.16 -8.77 -33.85
N TRP A 4 -15.39 -8.34 -33.58
CA TRP A 4 -16.47 -8.37 -34.56
C TRP A 4 -16.51 -7.04 -35.30
N TYR A 5 -16.54 -7.10 -36.63
CA TYR A 5 -16.84 -5.95 -37.48
C TYR A 5 -18.25 -6.12 -38.01
N ALA A 6 -19.13 -5.16 -37.77
CA ALA A 6 -20.40 -5.06 -38.45
C ALA A 6 -20.31 -3.90 -39.46
N SER A 7 -20.35 -4.22 -40.76
CA SER A 7 -20.64 -3.24 -41.80
C SER A 7 -22.16 -3.11 -41.90
N LYS A 8 -22.72 -1.93 -41.60
CA LYS A 8 -24.13 -1.65 -41.86
C LYS A 8 -24.25 -1.13 -43.29
N ASP A 9 -24.65 -2.01 -44.21
CA ASP A 9 -25.01 -1.59 -45.56
C ASP A 9 -26.45 -1.04 -45.54
N LYS A 10 -26.63 0.27 -45.76
CA LYS A 10 -27.89 0.99 -45.52
C LYS A 10 -29.03 0.64 -46.52
N LYS A 11 -28.85 -0.33 -47.43
CA LYS A 11 -29.87 -0.66 -48.45
C LYS A 11 -30.60 -1.99 -48.31
N LYS A 12 -30.24 -2.89 -47.37
CA LYS A 12 -31.08 -4.05 -47.03
C LYS A 12 -30.99 -4.36 -45.55
N GLY A 13 -32.07 -4.07 -44.81
CA GLY A 13 -32.18 -4.42 -43.40
C GLY A 13 -32.33 -5.94 -43.21
N ARG A 14 -31.21 -6.66 -43.12
CA ARG A 14 -31.11 -8.00 -42.52
C ARG A 14 -29.69 -8.19 -41.97
N ALA A 15 -29.58 -8.54 -40.69
CA ALA A 15 -28.36 -9.10 -40.15
C ALA A 15 -28.19 -10.51 -40.73
N ILE A 16 -27.03 -10.80 -41.33
CA ILE A 16 -26.68 -12.14 -41.81
C ILE A 16 -25.77 -12.76 -40.75
N ASP A 17 -26.27 -13.78 -40.07
CA ASP A 17 -25.47 -14.71 -39.26
C ASP A 17 -24.91 -15.79 -40.20
N GLU A 18 -23.65 -15.67 -40.61
CA GLU A 18 -22.93 -16.76 -41.29
C GLU A 18 -21.58 -17.02 -40.62
N LYS A 19 -21.42 -18.26 -40.14
CA LYS A 19 -20.12 -18.87 -39.85
C LYS A 19 -19.49 -19.28 -41.18
N LEU A 20 -18.38 -18.68 -41.57
CA LEU A 20 -17.56 -19.17 -42.68
C LEU A 20 -16.37 -20.00 -42.16
N PRO A 21 -16.12 -21.22 -42.69
CA PRO A 21 -14.91 -21.97 -42.45
C PRO A 21 -13.83 -21.64 -43.49
N GLY A 22 -12.56 -21.64 -43.08
CA GLY A 22 -11.38 -21.93 -43.91
C GLY A 22 -11.09 -21.04 -45.13
N ASN A 23 -9.95 -20.35 -45.08
CA ASN A 23 -9.14 -19.87 -46.22
C ASN A 23 -9.89 -19.40 -47.49
N GLY A 24 -10.27 -18.12 -47.51
CA GLY A 24 -10.64 -17.40 -48.73
C GLY A 24 -10.73 -15.89 -48.46
N CYS A 25 -10.09 -15.07 -49.30
CA CYS A 25 -10.26 -13.61 -49.26
C CYS A 25 -11.64 -13.23 -49.82
N PRO A 26 -12.45 -12.39 -49.15
CA PRO A 26 -13.60 -11.76 -49.77
C PRO A 26 -13.20 -10.46 -50.47
N GLU A 27 -13.60 -10.32 -51.73
CA GLU A 27 -13.58 -9.07 -52.49
C GLU A 27 -14.58 -8.08 -51.87
N PHE A 28 -14.16 -6.82 -51.69
CA PHE A 28 -15.02 -5.74 -51.18
C PHE A 28 -15.43 -4.80 -52.32
N LEU A 29 -16.74 -4.69 -52.55
CA LEU A 29 -17.38 -3.68 -53.38
C LEU A 29 -17.44 -2.32 -52.67
N HIS A 30 -17.32 -1.25 -53.46
CA HIS A 30 -17.23 0.16 -53.07
C HIS A 30 -18.48 0.71 -52.37
N SER A 31 -18.33 1.35 -51.19
CA SER A 31 -19.23 2.43 -50.73
C SER A 31 -18.59 3.29 -49.60
N SER A 32 -18.93 4.58 -49.59
CA SER A 32 -18.27 5.70 -48.91
C SER A 32 -18.98 6.12 -47.61
N THR A 33 -18.96 5.29 -46.56
CA THR A 33 -19.08 5.75 -45.16
C THR A 33 -18.63 4.61 -44.23
N ARG A 34 -17.74 4.87 -43.26
CA ARG A 34 -17.31 3.85 -42.29
C ARG A 34 -17.61 4.30 -40.87
N VAL A 35 -18.49 3.57 -40.20
CA VAL A 35 -18.75 3.72 -38.76
C VAL A 35 -18.04 2.57 -38.05
N ALA A 36 -17.15 2.88 -37.11
CA ALA A 36 -16.47 1.87 -36.29
C ALA A 36 -17.14 1.80 -34.92
N THR A 37 -17.83 0.69 -34.64
CA THR A 37 -18.39 0.40 -33.30
C THR A 37 -17.52 -0.65 -32.62
N VAL A 38 -16.86 -0.28 -31.52
CA VAL A 38 -16.03 -1.20 -30.73
C VAL A 38 -16.86 -1.76 -29.58
N LEU A 39 -17.23 -3.04 -29.65
CA LEU A 39 -17.93 -3.74 -28.57
C LEU A 39 -16.93 -4.59 -27.77
N VAL A 40 -16.77 -4.27 -26.48
CA VAL A 40 -15.93 -5.03 -25.55
C VAL A 40 -16.82 -5.89 -24.65
N LYS A 41 -16.74 -7.22 -24.79
CA LYS A 41 -17.45 -8.17 -23.92
C LYS A 41 -16.54 -8.58 -22.75
N ARG A 42 -16.88 -8.18 -21.53
CA ARG A 42 -16.27 -8.71 -20.30
C ARG A 42 -16.84 -10.10 -19.99
N SER A 43 -15.97 -11.06 -19.73
CA SER A 43 -16.38 -12.33 -19.13
C SER A 43 -16.58 -12.11 -17.63
N HIS A 44 -17.81 -12.35 -17.17
CA HIS A 44 -18.34 -12.29 -15.79
C HIS A 44 -18.96 -10.93 -15.40
N SER A 45 -20.30 -10.94 -15.31
CA SER A 45 -21.28 -9.84 -15.14
C SER A 45 -21.74 -9.12 -16.43
N MET A 46 -23.06 -9.14 -16.69
CA MET A 46 -23.71 -8.41 -17.78
C MET A 46 -23.98 -6.97 -17.34
N GLU A 47 -23.08 -6.07 -17.68
CA GLU A 47 -23.42 -4.65 -17.86
C GLU A 47 -23.01 -4.24 -19.28
N VAL A 48 -24.00 -3.84 -20.08
CA VAL A 48 -23.79 -3.29 -21.42
C VAL A 48 -23.57 -1.79 -21.25
N VAL A 49 -22.30 -1.35 -21.19
CA VAL A 49 -21.99 0.08 -21.32
C VAL A 49 -21.91 0.40 -22.81
N GLN A 50 -23.02 0.88 -23.36
CA GLN A 50 -23.07 1.40 -24.73
C GLN A 50 -22.55 2.84 -24.70
N LYS A 51 -21.34 3.09 -25.20
CA LYS A 51 -20.87 4.43 -25.53
C LYS A 51 -20.48 4.44 -27.00
N GLU A 52 -21.21 5.21 -27.80
CA GLU A 52 -20.95 5.39 -29.22
C GLU A 52 -19.93 6.51 -29.42
N MET A 53 -18.88 6.23 -30.19
CA MET A 53 -17.94 7.24 -30.67
C MET A 53 -18.11 7.35 -32.18
N ILE A 54 -18.57 8.50 -32.65
CA ILE A 54 -18.84 8.75 -34.07
C ILE A 54 -17.60 9.43 -34.68
N ILE A 55 -16.94 8.76 -35.63
CA ILE A 55 -15.81 9.31 -36.39
C ILE A 55 -16.32 9.61 -37.79
N ASN A 56 -16.33 10.89 -38.19
CA ASN A 56 -16.80 11.30 -39.51
C ASN A 56 -15.60 11.53 -40.43
N LEU A 57 -15.46 10.71 -41.47
CA LEU A 57 -14.45 10.87 -42.51
C LEU A 57 -15.16 11.51 -43.70
N GLY A 58 -15.02 12.83 -43.86
CA GLY A 58 -15.78 13.62 -44.84
C GLY A 58 -15.67 13.09 -46.28
N GLY A 59 -16.79 13.11 -47.00
CA GLY A 59 -16.88 12.91 -48.44
C GLY A 59 -17.25 14.23 -49.12
N ASP A 60 -16.62 14.48 -50.27
CA ASP A 60 -16.90 15.63 -51.13
C ASP A 60 -18.26 15.42 -51.81
N ASP A 61 -19.30 16.11 -51.33
CA ASP A 61 -20.52 16.44 -52.09
C ASP A 61 -21.06 17.75 -51.53
N ASP A 62 -20.93 18.83 -52.31
CA ASP A 62 -21.59 20.12 -52.08
C ASP A 62 -23.12 19.97 -52.20
N ASP A 63 -23.83 20.85 -51.48
CA ASP A 63 -25.26 21.20 -51.62
C ASP A 63 -26.33 20.23 -51.07
N ASN A 64 -26.47 20.17 -49.74
CA ASN A 64 -27.72 20.46 -48.99
C ASN A 64 -27.57 20.06 -47.52
N MET A 65 -27.25 21.03 -46.65
CA MET A 65 -27.47 20.88 -45.21
C MET A 65 -28.93 21.23 -44.90
N SER A 66 -29.72 20.24 -44.49
CA SER A 66 -30.97 20.48 -43.77
C SER A 66 -30.70 20.51 -42.25
N ASP A 67 -31.23 21.54 -41.59
CA ASP A 67 -31.01 22.00 -40.21
C ASP A 67 -31.39 21.04 -39.05
N GLU A 68 -31.29 19.71 -39.20
CA GLU A 68 -31.78 18.76 -38.18
C GLU A 68 -30.72 18.19 -37.21
N TYR A 69 -29.46 18.60 -37.26
CA TYR A 69 -28.39 18.01 -36.42
C TYR A 69 -27.99 18.79 -35.15
N LEU A 70 -28.76 19.80 -34.75
CA LEU A 70 -28.36 20.71 -33.67
C LEU A 70 -28.80 20.33 -32.24
N ASN A 71 -29.41 19.16 -31.99
CA ASN A 71 -29.83 18.79 -30.63
C ASN A 71 -29.43 17.37 -30.21
N CYS A 72 -28.16 17.18 -29.84
CA CYS A 72 -27.71 16.08 -28.97
C CYS A 72 -26.49 16.54 -28.15
N PRO A 73 -26.62 16.79 -26.83
CA PRO A 73 -25.47 17.03 -25.99
C PRO A 73 -24.87 15.69 -25.55
N LEU A 74 -23.53 15.59 -25.54
CA LEU A 74 -22.68 14.47 -25.06
C LEU A 74 -22.12 13.49 -26.12
N SER A 75 -21.47 14.00 -27.17
CA SER A 75 -20.44 13.25 -27.92
C SER A 75 -19.40 14.20 -28.52
N PRO A 76 -18.08 13.99 -28.36
CA PRO A 76 -17.08 14.77 -29.09
C PRO A 76 -17.07 14.32 -30.56
N ILE A 77 -17.40 15.23 -31.47
CA ILE A 77 -17.29 15.05 -32.92
C ILE A 77 -15.92 15.58 -33.36
N ILE A 78 -15.11 14.78 -34.05
CA ILE A 78 -13.83 15.20 -34.64
C ILE A 78 -13.95 15.12 -36.17
N ASN A 79 -13.79 16.26 -36.85
CA ASN A 79 -13.81 16.36 -38.31
C ASN A 79 -12.37 16.47 -38.86
N PHE A 80 -12.06 15.71 -39.91
CA PHE A 80 -10.82 15.85 -40.68
C PHE A 80 -11.14 16.32 -42.10
N ALA A 81 -10.64 17.50 -42.49
CA ALA A 81 -10.73 18.01 -43.86
C ALA A 81 -9.33 18.06 -44.49
N GLY A 82 -9.20 17.52 -45.70
CA GLY A 82 -8.07 17.79 -46.61
C GLY A 82 -7.02 16.68 -46.77
N ILE A 83 -7.30 15.69 -47.63
CA ILE A 83 -6.24 14.89 -48.27
C ILE A 83 -6.57 14.78 -49.77
N LYS A 84 -5.93 15.63 -50.58
CA LYS A 84 -6.02 15.57 -52.06
C LYS A 84 -5.27 14.32 -52.58
N ARG A 85 -5.92 13.52 -53.44
CA ARG A 85 -5.27 12.47 -54.24
C ARG A 85 -5.10 12.97 -55.69
N SER A 86 -3.87 12.97 -56.19
CA SER A 86 -3.56 13.14 -57.62
C SER A 86 -3.78 11.83 -58.37
N ALA A 87 -4.48 11.87 -59.52
CA ALA A 87 -4.70 10.74 -60.41
C ALA A 87 -3.47 10.42 -61.28
N PRO A 88 -3.23 9.15 -61.67
CA PRO A 88 -2.21 8.82 -62.67
C PRO A 88 -2.83 8.63 -64.07
N ASP A 89 -2.13 9.15 -65.08
CA ASP A 89 -2.42 9.01 -66.51
C ASP A 89 -1.96 7.63 -67.04
N SER A 90 -2.61 7.21 -68.12
CA SER A 90 -2.62 5.89 -68.75
C SER A 90 -1.32 5.43 -69.44
N GLY A 91 -1.05 4.11 -69.42
CA GLY A 91 -0.28 3.42 -70.47
C GLY A 91 0.55 2.20 -70.04
N ASP A 92 0.14 1.02 -70.51
CA ASP A 92 0.84 -0.29 -70.62
C ASP A 92 0.86 -1.32 -69.44
N PRO A 93 0.61 -2.64 -69.71
CA PRO A 93 0.50 -3.69 -68.69
C PRO A 93 1.74 -4.63 -68.69
N PRO A 94 1.79 -5.69 -67.86
CA PRO A 94 2.39 -5.68 -66.54
C PRO A 94 3.67 -6.53 -66.48
N ASN A 95 4.67 -6.10 -65.70
CA ASN A 95 5.74 -7.00 -65.27
C ASN A 95 5.67 -7.16 -63.75
N SER A 96 5.37 -8.38 -63.34
CA SER A 96 5.07 -8.79 -61.96
C SER A 96 6.24 -8.52 -61.03
N LYS A 97 6.11 -7.49 -60.19
CA LYS A 97 6.77 -7.44 -58.88
C LYS A 97 5.71 -7.09 -57.86
N HIS A 98 5.59 -7.93 -56.84
CA HIS A 98 4.65 -7.81 -55.73
C HIS A 98 4.48 -6.35 -55.26
N ALA A 99 3.41 -5.70 -55.69
CA ALA A 99 2.92 -4.50 -55.02
C ALA A 99 2.46 -4.93 -53.63
N LYS A 100 3.29 -4.67 -52.61
CA LYS A 100 2.84 -4.74 -51.21
C LYS A 100 1.67 -3.78 -51.08
N LYS A 101 0.46 -4.32 -51.01
CA LYS A 101 -0.73 -3.59 -50.61
C LYS A 101 -0.43 -3.10 -49.18
N ASN A 102 -0.08 -1.82 -49.02
CA ASN A 102 0.05 -1.18 -47.73
C ASN A 102 -1.36 -1.14 -47.10
N VAL A 103 -1.72 -2.22 -46.41
CA VAL A 103 -2.84 -2.20 -45.50
C VAL A 103 -2.39 -1.30 -44.35
N LEU A 104 -2.81 -0.03 -44.39
CA LEU A 104 -2.63 0.90 -43.28
C LEU A 104 -3.13 0.20 -42.01
N SER A 105 -2.23 0.04 -41.05
CA SER A 105 -2.55 -0.52 -39.76
C SER A 105 -3.57 0.41 -39.10
N LEU A 106 -4.53 -0.15 -38.35
CA LEU A 106 -5.42 0.65 -37.51
C LEU A 106 -4.63 1.64 -36.62
N MET A 107 -3.40 1.29 -36.26
CA MET A 107 -2.49 2.10 -35.45
C MET A 107 -1.96 3.34 -36.19
N ASP A 108 -1.80 3.25 -37.53
CA ASP A 108 -1.35 4.40 -38.33
C ASP A 108 -2.44 5.48 -38.45
N CYS A 109 -3.68 5.11 -38.15
CA CYS A 109 -4.86 5.95 -38.33
C CYS A 109 -5.40 6.55 -37.02
N ILE A 110 -4.88 6.14 -35.85
CA ILE A 110 -5.37 6.57 -34.55
C ILE A 110 -4.27 7.33 -33.80
N PRO A 111 -4.53 8.53 -33.26
CA PRO A 111 -3.59 9.24 -32.42
C PRO A 111 -3.14 8.41 -31.21
N VAL A 112 -1.87 8.55 -30.84
CA VAL A 112 -1.24 7.77 -29.77
C VAL A 112 -1.98 7.93 -28.43
N GLU A 113 -2.55 9.09 -28.16
CA GLU A 113 -3.31 9.41 -26.95
C GLU A 113 -4.57 8.53 -26.83
N ILE A 114 -5.23 8.26 -27.94
CA ILE A 114 -6.43 7.40 -27.98
C ILE A 114 -6.03 5.94 -27.83
N LEU A 115 -4.92 5.53 -28.45
CA LEU A 115 -4.37 4.18 -28.28
C LEU A 115 -3.95 3.93 -26.83
N GLU A 116 -3.34 4.92 -26.16
CA GLU A 116 -3.03 4.85 -24.74
C GLU A 116 -4.30 4.67 -23.90
N GLN A 117 -5.36 5.44 -24.18
CA GLN A 117 -6.64 5.28 -23.50
C GLN A 117 -7.23 3.88 -23.71
N ILE A 118 -7.18 3.33 -24.92
CA ILE A 118 -7.66 1.97 -25.21
C ILE A 118 -6.86 0.95 -24.41
N PHE A 119 -5.53 0.99 -24.49
CA PHE A 119 -4.66 0.08 -23.76
C PHE A 119 -4.79 0.25 -22.25
N SER A 120 -5.15 1.44 -21.79
CA SER A 120 -5.43 1.66 -20.40
C SER A 120 -6.56 0.71 -19.91
N TYR A 121 -7.58 0.39 -20.70
CA TYR A 121 -8.65 -0.49 -20.21
C TYR A 121 -8.26 -1.97 -20.06
N LEU A 122 -7.05 -2.35 -20.47
CA LEU A 122 -6.57 -3.74 -20.46
C LEU A 122 -5.88 -4.14 -19.15
N GLY A 123 -6.03 -5.41 -18.77
CA GLY A 123 -5.29 -6.02 -17.67
C GLY A 123 -3.85 -6.36 -18.03
N LEU A 124 -3.05 -6.77 -17.03
CA LEU A 124 -1.62 -7.08 -17.21
C LEU A 124 -1.37 -8.18 -18.25
N THR A 125 -2.18 -9.24 -18.24
CA THR A 125 -2.06 -10.36 -19.18
C THR A 125 -2.30 -9.89 -20.62
N ASP A 126 -3.34 -9.09 -20.82
CA ASP A 126 -3.69 -8.58 -22.14
C ASP A 126 -2.64 -7.59 -22.65
N LEU A 127 -2.17 -6.67 -21.80
CA LEU A 127 -1.06 -5.76 -22.14
C LEU A 127 0.23 -6.50 -22.46
N GLY A 128 0.51 -7.59 -21.75
CA GLY A 128 1.64 -8.48 -22.03
C GLY A 128 1.53 -9.14 -23.41
N ASN A 129 0.33 -9.58 -23.80
CA ASN A 129 0.06 -10.15 -25.12
C ASN A 129 0.13 -9.08 -26.22
N CYS A 130 -0.46 -7.91 -25.98
CA CYS A 130 -0.41 -6.75 -26.87
C CYS A 130 1.04 -6.30 -27.13
N SER A 131 1.89 -6.32 -26.10
CA SER A 131 3.33 -5.98 -26.22
C SER A 131 4.13 -6.96 -27.11
N LYS A 132 3.57 -8.13 -27.44
CA LYS A 132 4.20 -9.14 -28.32
C LYS A 132 3.74 -9.02 -29.78
N VAL A 133 2.75 -8.18 -30.08
CA VAL A 133 2.17 -8.04 -31.43
C VAL A 133 3.14 -7.33 -32.38
N SER A 134 3.65 -6.16 -31.99
CA SER A 134 4.64 -5.40 -32.77
C SER A 134 5.51 -4.52 -31.85
N THR A 135 6.62 -4.01 -32.39
CA THR A 135 7.47 -3.04 -31.68
C THR A 135 6.73 -1.75 -31.36
N GLU A 136 5.89 -1.28 -32.28
CA GLU A 136 5.07 -0.08 -32.11
C GLU A 136 4.06 -0.22 -30.97
N TRP A 137 3.34 -1.36 -30.91
CA TRP A 137 2.43 -1.64 -29.79
C TRP A 137 3.17 -1.64 -28.46
N ARG A 138 4.37 -2.21 -28.44
CA ARG A 138 5.21 -2.27 -27.25
C ARG A 138 5.67 -0.88 -26.79
N GLU A 139 5.94 0.04 -27.72
CA GLU A 139 6.28 1.43 -27.44
C GLU A 139 5.09 2.21 -26.87
N ILE A 140 3.90 2.11 -27.47
CA ILE A 140 2.70 2.79 -26.98
C ILE A 140 2.32 2.28 -25.58
N ILE A 141 2.40 0.95 -25.37
CA ILE A 141 2.15 0.34 -24.06
C ILE A 141 3.21 0.79 -23.04
N ASN A 142 4.39 1.23 -23.45
CA ASN A 142 5.42 1.79 -22.58
C ASN A 142 5.10 3.23 -22.13
N SER A 143 3.83 3.58 -21.91
CA SER A 143 3.41 4.90 -21.49
C SER A 143 3.26 5.05 -19.97
N ASN A 144 3.67 6.21 -19.44
CA ASN A 144 3.48 6.53 -18.03
C ASN A 144 2.01 6.59 -17.62
N SER A 145 1.10 6.97 -18.53
CA SER A 145 -0.34 7.07 -18.24
C SER A 145 -0.93 5.70 -17.89
N ILE A 146 -0.65 4.70 -18.74
CA ILE A 146 -1.10 3.31 -18.58
C ILE A 146 -0.53 2.70 -17.29
N TRP A 147 0.79 2.76 -17.13
CA TRP A 147 1.47 2.10 -16.01
C TRP A 147 1.23 2.81 -14.68
N SER A 148 1.09 4.15 -14.65
CA SER A 148 0.71 4.86 -13.42
C SER A 148 -0.66 4.39 -12.92
N ARG A 149 -1.65 4.26 -13.81
CA ARG A 149 -2.97 3.81 -13.37
C ARG A 149 -2.93 2.36 -12.87
N LEU A 150 -2.20 1.46 -13.53
CA LEU A 150 -2.02 0.09 -13.04
C LEU A 150 -1.27 0.05 -11.71
N SER A 151 -0.25 0.89 -11.55
CA SER A 151 0.47 1.06 -10.29
C SER A 151 -0.42 1.57 -9.16
N ALA A 152 -1.35 2.48 -9.45
CA ALA A 152 -2.33 2.96 -8.47
C ALA A 152 -3.26 1.84 -7.98
N VAL A 153 -3.77 1.01 -8.89
CA VAL A 153 -4.65 -0.14 -8.55
C VAL A 153 -3.96 -1.13 -7.61
N VAL A 154 -2.66 -1.34 -7.79
CA VAL A 154 -1.85 -2.28 -6.98
C VAL A 154 -1.28 -1.59 -5.72
N GLY A 155 -1.54 -0.31 -5.50
CA GLY A 155 -1.07 0.45 -4.33
C GLY A 155 0.41 0.86 -4.38
N ILE A 156 1.06 0.73 -5.54
CA ILE A 156 2.49 1.03 -5.75
C ILE A 156 2.82 2.51 -5.48
N HIS A 157 1.86 3.42 -5.73
CA HIS A 157 2.04 4.86 -5.48
C HIS A 157 2.37 5.21 -4.02
N ASN A 158 1.92 4.37 -3.09
CA ASN A 158 2.11 4.56 -1.65
C ASN A 158 3.42 3.96 -1.14
N LYS A 159 4.19 3.28 -1.99
CA LYS A 159 5.43 2.58 -1.62
C LYS A 159 6.65 3.50 -1.78
N GLU A 160 7.04 4.19 -0.69
CA GLU A 160 8.13 5.18 -0.72
C GLU A 160 9.48 4.62 -1.20
N TYR A 161 9.77 3.35 -0.93
CA TYR A 161 11.02 2.71 -1.36
C TYR A 161 11.16 2.57 -2.87
N LEU A 162 10.04 2.67 -3.61
CA LEU A 162 10.06 2.72 -5.06
C LEU A 162 10.44 4.13 -5.51
N LYS A 163 9.93 5.20 -4.86
CA LYS A 163 10.21 6.60 -5.21
C LYS A 163 11.69 6.97 -5.15
N LYS A 164 12.45 6.42 -4.18
CA LYS A 164 13.89 6.69 -4.01
C LYS A 164 14.79 5.96 -5.02
N SER A 165 14.25 5.02 -5.80
CA SER A 165 15.02 4.20 -6.75
C SER A 165 15.14 4.86 -8.12
N LEU A 166 15.81 6.03 -8.17
CA LEU A 166 16.58 6.43 -9.36
C LEU A 166 17.90 5.65 -9.48
N VAL A 167 18.22 4.86 -8.45
CA VAL A 167 19.35 3.92 -8.43
C VAL A 167 19.13 2.84 -9.49
N TYR A 168 20.16 2.71 -10.33
CA TYR A 168 20.38 1.75 -11.41
C TYR A 168 19.39 0.57 -11.43
N ASN A 169 18.56 0.51 -12.46
CA ASN A 169 17.73 -0.65 -12.75
C ASN A 169 18.66 -1.89 -12.84
N PRO A 170 18.57 -2.90 -11.96
CA PRO A 170 19.41 -4.10 -12.07
C PRO A 170 19.13 -4.86 -13.38
N LEU A 171 18.01 -4.57 -14.06
CA LEU A 171 17.75 -5.02 -15.43
C LEU A 171 18.74 -4.44 -16.46
N ARG A 172 19.56 -3.42 -16.13
CA ARG A 172 20.71 -3.05 -16.98
C ARG A 172 21.81 -4.09 -16.96
N ALA A 173 21.97 -4.85 -15.86
CA ALA A 173 22.92 -5.96 -15.79
C ALA A 173 22.43 -7.21 -16.54
N PHE A 174 21.11 -7.30 -16.81
CA PHE A 174 20.47 -8.35 -17.62
C PHE A 174 20.08 -7.89 -19.02
N ARG A 175 20.63 -6.77 -19.53
CA ARG A 175 20.62 -6.56 -20.98
C ARG A 175 21.55 -7.61 -21.58
N GLY A 176 20.95 -8.72 -22.00
CA GLY A 176 21.55 -9.57 -23.02
C GLY A 176 22.00 -8.65 -24.16
N VAL A 177 23.16 -8.96 -24.72
CA VAL A 177 23.77 -8.31 -25.89
C VAL A 177 22.96 -8.67 -27.14
N ASP A 178 21.64 -8.48 -27.08
CA ASP A 178 20.71 -8.74 -28.17
C ASP A 178 20.45 -7.42 -28.88
N ASP A 179 20.85 -7.33 -30.15
CA ASP A 179 20.65 -6.18 -31.04
C ASP A 179 19.19 -5.67 -31.09
N PHE A 180 18.21 -6.53 -30.79
CA PHE A 180 16.80 -6.17 -30.72
C PHE A 180 16.45 -5.28 -29.51
N SER A 181 17.18 -5.40 -28.40
CA SER A 181 16.97 -4.60 -27.19
C SER A 181 17.41 -3.14 -27.35
N GLN A 182 18.21 -2.84 -28.37
CA GLN A 182 18.66 -1.48 -28.70
C GLN A 182 17.63 -0.67 -29.49
N ARG A 183 16.63 -1.31 -30.11
CA ARG A 183 15.61 -0.64 -30.94
C ARG A 183 14.40 -0.12 -30.16
N LEU A 184 14.24 -0.52 -28.90
CA LEU A 184 13.12 -0.13 -28.05
C LEU A 184 13.53 0.96 -27.07
N SER A 185 12.59 1.84 -26.73
CA SER A 185 12.76 2.81 -25.67
C SER A 185 12.97 2.09 -24.32
N PRO A 186 13.75 2.68 -23.40
CA PRO A 186 13.83 2.18 -22.03
C PRO A 186 12.43 2.15 -21.39
N ASP A 187 12.21 1.24 -20.45
CA ASP A 187 10.96 1.19 -19.69
C ASP A 187 10.64 2.58 -19.11
N CYS A 188 9.40 3.03 -19.27
CA CYS A 188 8.95 4.26 -18.64
C CYS A 188 9.02 4.15 -17.11
N HIS A 189 8.99 5.30 -16.44
CA HIS A 189 9.15 5.41 -14.99
C HIS A 189 8.23 4.43 -14.25
N TRP A 190 6.93 4.50 -14.49
CA TRP A 190 5.95 3.65 -13.79
C TRP A 190 6.05 2.17 -14.15
N ARG A 191 6.39 1.83 -15.41
CA ARG A 191 6.65 0.43 -15.80
C ARG A 191 7.85 -0.14 -15.07
N SER A 192 8.91 0.64 -14.90
CA SER A 192 10.09 0.22 -14.13
C SER A 192 9.74 -0.04 -12.66
N HIS A 193 9.00 0.86 -12.01
CA HIS A 193 8.52 0.65 -10.63
C HIS A 193 7.64 -0.58 -10.50
N PHE A 194 6.74 -0.79 -11.47
CA PHE A 194 5.87 -1.95 -11.50
C PHE A 194 6.67 -3.26 -11.62
N LYS A 195 7.66 -3.33 -12.51
CA LYS A 195 8.54 -4.50 -12.64
C LYS A 195 9.32 -4.77 -11.35
N LYS A 196 9.88 -3.74 -10.71
CA LYS A 196 10.59 -3.87 -9.43
C LYS A 196 9.68 -4.41 -8.33
N TYR A 197 8.44 -3.91 -8.25
CA TYR A 197 7.45 -4.41 -7.31
C TYR A 197 7.11 -5.89 -7.56
N LYS A 198 6.91 -6.28 -8.83
CA LYS A 198 6.62 -7.67 -9.19
C LYS A 198 7.76 -8.63 -8.92
N TYR A 199 9.00 -8.22 -9.21
CA TYR A 199 10.19 -9.02 -8.88
C TYR A 199 10.30 -9.27 -7.36
N LEU A 200 10.05 -8.22 -6.55
CA LEU A 200 10.02 -8.35 -5.11
C LEU A 200 8.89 -9.29 -4.64
N GLU A 201 7.69 -9.15 -5.20
CA GLU A 201 6.57 -10.07 -4.93
C GLU A 201 6.91 -11.52 -5.28
N GLU A 202 7.58 -11.75 -6.41
CA GLU A 202 8.08 -13.06 -6.82
C GLU A 202 9.11 -13.60 -5.83
N ASN A 203 10.08 -12.80 -5.40
CA ASN A 203 11.08 -13.20 -4.40
C ASN A 203 10.42 -13.63 -3.08
N TRP A 204 9.40 -12.90 -2.62
CA TRP A 204 8.59 -13.33 -1.48
C TRP A 204 7.93 -14.68 -1.71
N ARG A 205 7.21 -14.84 -2.83
CA ARG A 205 6.46 -16.08 -3.14
C ARG A 205 7.37 -17.30 -3.33
N PHE A 206 8.54 -17.12 -3.93
CA PHE A 206 9.53 -18.19 -4.15
C PHE A 206 10.48 -18.40 -2.97
N GLY A 207 10.42 -17.55 -1.93
CA GLY A 207 11.33 -17.63 -0.79
C GLY A 207 12.78 -17.30 -1.17
N THR A 208 12.99 -16.43 -2.17
CA THR A 208 14.33 -15.97 -2.56
C THR A 208 14.72 -14.78 -1.70
N PHE A 209 15.67 -14.98 -0.79
CA PHE A 209 16.18 -13.94 0.09
C PHE A 209 17.66 -14.15 0.41
N THR A 210 18.31 -13.06 0.83
CA THR A 210 19.64 -13.10 1.46
C THR A 210 19.51 -12.95 2.97
N VAL A 211 20.45 -13.51 3.72
CA VAL A 211 20.48 -13.44 5.18
C VAL A 211 21.63 -12.54 5.61
N LEU A 212 21.34 -11.54 6.45
CA LEU A 212 22.33 -10.67 7.07
C LEU A 212 22.27 -10.86 8.59
N HIS A 213 23.44 -10.89 9.21
CA HIS A 213 23.58 -10.93 10.67
C HIS A 213 23.86 -9.52 11.21
N THR A 214 23.03 -9.05 12.14
CA THR A 214 23.21 -7.74 12.78
C THR A 214 24.40 -7.75 13.75
N GLY A 215 24.77 -8.93 14.27
CA GLY A 215 25.79 -9.13 15.29
C GLY A 215 25.42 -8.55 16.66
N PHE A 216 24.12 -8.31 16.90
CA PHE A 216 23.54 -7.94 18.19
C PHE A 216 22.05 -8.34 18.19
N LYS A 217 21.46 -8.59 19.36
CA LYS A 217 20.01 -8.85 19.49
C LYS A 217 19.21 -7.60 19.11
N VAL A 218 18.23 -7.73 18.23
CA VAL A 218 17.38 -6.60 17.82
C VAL A 218 16.37 -6.25 18.90
N THR A 219 16.30 -5.00 19.32
CA THR A 219 15.23 -4.53 20.22
C THR A 219 14.26 -3.59 19.52
N TYR A 220 14.65 -3.04 18.37
CA TYR A 220 13.83 -2.12 17.60
C TYR A 220 14.15 -2.20 16.10
N TYR A 221 13.10 -2.09 15.29
CA TYR A 221 13.17 -2.01 13.84
C TYR A 221 12.23 -0.94 13.30
N LYS A 222 12.75 -0.04 12.48
CA LYS A 222 11.94 0.89 11.69
C LYS A 222 12.71 1.40 10.49
N ASP A 223 12.04 1.54 9.35
CA ASP A 223 12.58 2.16 8.13
C ASP A 223 13.98 1.63 7.74
N ARG A 224 14.17 0.30 7.82
CA ARG A 224 15.41 -0.41 7.51
C ARG A 224 16.60 -0.11 8.42
N MET A 225 16.32 0.52 9.56
CA MET A 225 17.25 0.70 10.67
C MET A 225 16.92 -0.30 11.76
N VAL A 226 17.94 -1.05 12.17
CA VAL A 226 17.87 -1.98 13.30
C VAL A 226 18.61 -1.35 14.47
N ALA A 227 18.05 -1.43 15.67
CA ALA A 227 18.69 -0.92 16.87
C ALA A 227 18.74 -1.95 18.01
N ASN A 228 19.74 -1.78 18.86
CA ASN A 228 19.86 -2.41 20.15
C ASN A 228 20.33 -1.40 21.20
N THR A 229 19.90 -1.58 22.43
CA THR A 229 20.27 -0.75 23.58
C THR A 229 21.07 -1.56 24.56
N ASN A 230 22.23 -1.05 24.97
CA ASN A 230 22.92 -1.51 26.16
C ASN A 230 22.99 -0.38 27.19
N SER A 231 23.61 -0.63 28.35
CA SER A 231 23.68 0.36 29.44
C SER A 231 24.47 1.62 29.12
N SER A 232 25.30 1.61 28.07
CA SER A 232 26.25 2.69 27.76
C SER A 232 26.05 3.29 26.36
N ASN A 233 25.48 2.53 25.43
CA ASN A 233 25.40 2.86 24.03
C ASN A 233 24.12 2.32 23.38
N ILE A 234 23.70 3.01 22.33
CA ILE A 234 22.74 2.54 21.35
C ILE A 234 23.53 2.06 20.13
N GLU A 235 23.37 0.79 19.78
CA GLU A 235 23.94 0.22 18.56
C GLU A 235 22.90 0.30 17.45
N LEU A 236 23.25 0.93 16.34
CA LEU A 236 22.42 1.02 15.14
C LEU A 236 23.07 0.26 13.98
N PHE A 237 22.26 -0.39 13.16
CA PHE A 237 22.66 -1.08 11.95
C PHE A 237 21.76 -0.64 10.80
N ASP A 238 22.35 0.01 9.81
CA ASP A 238 21.68 0.48 8.59
C ASP A 238 21.75 -0.63 7.54
N ILE A 239 20.60 -1.24 7.23
CA ILE A 239 20.52 -2.38 6.30
C ILE A 239 20.94 -1.94 4.87
N ASP A 240 20.61 -0.72 4.47
CA ASP A 240 20.89 -0.23 3.12
C ASP A 240 22.37 0.16 2.93
N ASN A 241 23.02 0.68 3.97
CA ASN A 241 24.42 1.09 3.92
C ASN A 241 25.40 -0.07 4.20
N LYS A 242 25.18 -1.22 3.55
CA LYS A 242 26.00 -2.45 3.68
C LYS A 242 26.19 -2.93 5.13
N GLY A 243 25.24 -2.65 6.01
CA GLY A 243 25.32 -3.08 7.41
C GLY A 243 26.35 -2.33 8.25
N LYS A 244 26.65 -1.06 7.91
CA LYS A 244 27.54 -0.25 8.74
C LYS A 244 26.93 -0.08 10.14
N LYS A 245 27.67 -0.52 11.15
CA LYS A 245 27.31 -0.35 12.57
C LYS A 245 27.70 1.05 13.04
N MET A 246 26.78 1.70 13.74
CA MET A 246 27.01 2.96 14.45
C MET A 246 26.81 2.72 15.94
N ARG A 247 27.67 3.31 16.76
CA ARG A 247 27.55 3.29 18.22
C ARG A 247 27.36 4.70 18.72
N ILE A 248 26.28 4.93 19.44
CA ILE A 248 25.90 6.24 19.94
C ILE A 248 25.90 6.18 21.46
N PRO A 249 26.73 6.97 22.15
CA PRO A 249 26.72 7.01 23.61
C PRO A 249 25.38 7.53 24.11
N VAL A 250 24.87 6.92 25.18
CA VAL A 250 23.66 7.40 25.84
C VAL A 250 23.96 8.71 26.57
N ALA A 251 22.99 9.62 26.65
CA ALA A 251 23.18 10.92 27.29
C ALA A 251 23.35 10.82 28.82
N HIS A 252 22.71 9.84 29.45
CA HIS A 252 22.77 9.62 30.90
C HIS A 252 23.16 8.17 31.20
N SER A 253 24.40 7.93 31.61
CA SER A 253 24.92 6.59 31.96
C SER A 253 24.17 5.90 33.11
N GLU A 254 23.55 6.69 33.98
CA GLU A 254 22.84 6.22 35.18
C GLU A 254 21.49 5.56 34.84
N PHE A 255 20.95 5.84 33.65
CA PHE A 255 19.61 5.45 33.25
C PHE A 255 19.65 4.56 32.03
N ARG A 256 18.91 3.45 32.07
CA ARG A 256 18.71 2.61 30.89
C ARG A 256 17.88 3.37 29.85
N VAL A 257 18.06 3.00 28.59
CA VAL A 257 17.20 3.47 27.52
C VAL A 257 15.89 2.70 27.59
N ASP A 258 14.80 3.42 27.85
CA ASP A 258 13.47 2.82 28.03
C ASP A 258 12.78 2.58 26.69
N SER A 259 13.03 3.43 25.69
CA SER A 259 12.40 3.35 24.36
C SER A 259 13.24 4.07 23.32
N ILE A 260 13.19 3.59 22.08
CA ILE A 260 13.83 4.17 20.90
C ILE A 260 12.78 4.40 19.81
N PHE A 261 12.94 5.49 19.08
CA PHE A 261 12.17 5.83 17.90
C PHE A 261 13.11 6.39 16.82
N ILE A 262 12.95 5.93 15.59
CA ILE A 262 13.66 6.46 14.43
C ILE A 262 12.64 7.11 13.50
N LEU A 263 12.83 8.39 13.23
CA LEU A 263 11.97 9.21 12.39
C LEU A 263 12.81 9.91 11.32
N LYS A 264 12.85 9.35 10.11
CA LYS A 264 13.69 9.85 9.01
C LYS A 264 15.16 9.96 9.42
N GLU A 265 15.66 11.17 9.63
CA GLU A 265 17.05 11.47 10.04
C GLU A 265 17.22 11.64 11.56
N PHE A 266 16.14 11.54 12.34
CA PHE A 266 16.16 11.73 13.78
C PHE A 266 16.10 10.40 14.52
N LEU A 267 16.99 10.25 15.52
CA LEU A 267 16.93 9.22 16.55
C LEU A 267 16.43 9.87 17.83
N ILE A 268 15.29 9.41 18.33
CA ILE A 268 14.70 9.88 19.57
C ILE A 268 14.69 8.73 20.56
N TYR A 269 15.20 8.94 21.76
CA TYR A 269 15.17 7.92 22.80
C TYR A 269 14.87 8.50 24.17
N VAL A 270 14.36 7.63 25.05
CA VAL A 270 13.90 7.99 26.39
C VAL A 270 14.82 7.38 27.43
N GLN A 271 15.22 8.19 28.40
CA GLN A 271 15.92 7.75 29.61
C GLN A 271 15.21 8.30 30.84
N LYS A 272 14.41 7.48 31.52
CA LYS A 272 13.61 7.85 32.70
C LYS A 272 12.60 8.97 32.39
N CYS A 273 12.98 10.24 32.58
CA CYS A 273 12.15 11.40 32.25
C CYS A 273 12.82 12.35 31.25
N TYR A 274 13.91 11.90 30.64
CA TYR A 274 14.64 12.65 29.63
C TYR A 274 14.25 12.13 28.26
N ILE A 275 14.01 13.05 27.33
CA ILE A 275 13.83 12.79 25.91
C ILE A 275 15.01 13.40 25.20
N ILE A 276 15.76 12.54 24.52
CA ILE A 276 16.94 12.92 23.78
C ILE A 276 16.62 12.76 22.30
N CYS A 277 16.82 13.82 21.53
CA CYS A 277 16.74 13.79 20.08
C CYS A 277 18.12 14.03 19.50
N MET A 278 18.51 13.14 18.60
CA MET A 278 19.76 13.20 17.87
C MET A 278 19.46 13.25 16.38
N ARG A 279 20.20 14.06 15.62
CA ARG A 279 20.10 14.12 14.16
C ARG A 279 21.28 13.40 13.52
N LYS A 280 21.01 12.61 12.49
CA LYS A 280 22.05 11.95 11.68
C LYS A 280 22.87 13.01 10.94
N ASN A 281 24.18 13.04 11.17
CA ASN A 281 25.13 13.83 10.40
C ASN A 281 26.14 12.88 9.73
N GLY A 282 25.87 12.51 8.48
CA GLY A 282 26.65 11.49 7.78
C GLY A 282 26.58 10.12 8.49
N ASN A 283 27.68 9.74 9.15
CA ASN A 283 27.81 8.46 9.88
C ASN A 283 27.77 8.62 11.41
N THR A 284 27.54 9.83 11.91
CA THR A 284 27.43 10.13 13.33
C THR A 284 26.05 10.69 13.64
N TYR A 285 25.76 10.85 14.94
CA TYR A 285 24.55 11.48 15.43
C TYR A 285 24.92 12.63 16.36
N GLU A 286 24.29 13.77 16.17
CA GLU A 286 24.51 14.98 16.97
C GLU A 286 23.26 15.28 17.79
N CYS A 287 23.44 15.64 19.07
CA CYS A 287 22.31 15.96 19.93
C CYS A 287 21.68 17.29 19.49
N VAL A 288 20.37 17.25 19.19
CA VAL A 288 19.57 18.43 18.87
C VAL A 288 19.01 19.02 20.16
N TYR A 289 18.45 18.17 21.02
CA TYR A 289 17.96 18.56 22.33
C TYR A 289 17.95 17.39 23.32
N ASN A 290 18.07 17.74 24.60
CA ASN A 290 17.88 16.85 25.74
C ASN A 290 16.90 17.52 26.72
N ILE A 291 15.66 17.02 26.75
CA ILE A 291 14.55 17.65 27.47
C ILE A 291 14.21 16.81 28.69
N LYS A 292 14.16 17.44 29.85
CA LYS A 292 13.54 16.84 31.04
C LYS A 292 12.03 17.15 31.03
N VAL A 293 11.21 16.12 30.86
CA VAL A 293 9.75 16.27 30.85
C VAL A 293 9.27 16.72 32.23
N LYS A 294 8.40 17.73 32.24
CA LYS A 294 7.76 18.22 33.47
C LYS A 294 6.92 17.11 34.11
N ASN A 295 7.01 16.98 35.43
CA ASN A 295 6.12 16.09 36.17
C ASN A 295 4.74 16.76 36.29
N SER A 296 3.67 16.11 35.83
CA SER A 296 2.33 16.48 36.29
C SER A 296 2.17 16.05 37.76
N LYS A 297 1.69 16.95 38.61
CA LYS A 297 1.31 16.61 39.98
C LYS A 297 -0.16 16.20 39.94
N CYS A 298 -0.50 14.96 40.28
CA CYS A 298 -1.88 14.55 40.55
C CYS A 298 -1.96 13.85 41.91
N ASN A 299 -3.13 13.91 42.54
CA ASN A 299 -3.35 13.42 43.92
C ASN A 299 -3.49 11.89 44.02
N HIS A 300 -3.24 11.15 42.93
CA HIS A 300 -3.41 9.70 42.91
C HIS A 300 -2.19 8.97 43.48
N LYS A 301 -2.44 7.88 44.22
CA LYS A 301 -1.39 6.94 44.60
C LYS A 301 -0.80 6.33 43.33
N ILE A 302 0.54 6.35 43.24
CA ILE A 302 1.31 5.83 42.11
C ILE A 302 0.81 4.42 41.78
N ASN A 303 0.35 4.21 40.55
CA ASN A 303 0.03 2.88 40.06
C ASN A 303 1.34 2.09 39.97
N THR A 304 1.59 1.20 40.92
CA THR A 304 2.70 0.25 40.91
C THR A 304 2.36 -0.96 40.05
N LEU A 305 2.06 -0.74 38.77
CA LEU A 305 1.91 -1.82 37.81
C LEU A 305 3.03 -1.77 36.78
N GLN A 306 3.99 -2.68 37.01
CA GLN A 306 4.89 -3.36 36.08
C GLN A 306 5.84 -2.48 35.25
N ASP A 307 7.14 -2.53 35.60
CA ASP A 307 8.40 -2.47 34.79
C ASP A 307 8.46 -1.74 33.43
N SER A 308 7.48 -0.91 33.12
CA SER A 308 7.30 -0.22 31.85
C SER A 308 7.92 1.18 31.92
N SER A 309 8.29 1.69 30.75
CA SER A 309 8.87 3.03 30.58
C SER A 309 8.04 4.06 31.34
N ARG A 310 8.71 4.98 32.04
CA ARG A 310 8.00 6.05 32.78
C ARG A 310 7.18 6.93 31.83
N LEU A 311 7.69 7.17 30.63
CA LEU A 311 7.04 7.98 29.60
C LEU A 311 6.55 7.09 28.46
N THR A 312 5.37 7.40 27.94
CA THR A 312 4.88 6.88 26.66
C THR A 312 4.95 7.99 25.63
N LEU A 313 5.64 7.74 24.51
CA LEU A 313 5.81 8.69 23.41
C LEU A 313 5.06 8.19 22.16
N LYS A 314 4.37 9.11 21.50
CA LYS A 314 3.80 8.94 20.15
C LYS A 314 4.10 10.19 19.32
N PHE A 315 4.03 10.08 18.00
CA PHE A 315 4.44 11.15 17.09
C PHE A 315 3.33 11.48 16.09
N THR A 316 3.03 12.76 15.94
CA THR A 316 2.32 13.30 14.76
C THR A 316 3.34 13.86 13.75
N SER A 317 2.92 14.54 12.68
CA SER A 317 3.87 15.22 11.79
C SER A 317 4.61 16.39 12.46
N ARG A 318 4.02 17.00 13.51
CA ARG A 318 4.56 18.17 14.21
C ARG A 318 4.99 17.89 15.65
N TYR A 319 4.29 16.99 16.34
CA TYR A 319 4.41 16.86 17.79
C TYR A 319 4.94 15.50 18.26
N ILE A 320 5.82 15.53 19.26
CA ILE A 320 6.01 14.45 20.22
C ILE A 320 4.92 14.59 21.26
N VAL A 321 3.97 13.66 21.25
CA VAL A 321 2.90 13.55 22.23
C VAL A 321 3.39 12.64 23.35
N ILE A 322 3.45 13.19 24.57
CA ILE A 322 3.99 12.51 25.73
C ILE A 322 2.91 12.34 26.79
N LEU A 323 2.86 11.14 27.33
CA LEU A 323 2.09 10.78 28.51
C LEU A 323 3.05 10.31 29.61
N ASP A 324 2.96 10.89 30.82
CA ASP A 324 3.65 10.35 32.01
C ASP A 324 2.78 9.24 32.61
N ASN A 325 3.24 7.99 32.55
CA ASN A 325 2.48 6.83 33.00
C ASN A 325 2.22 6.86 34.51
N LYS A 326 3.00 7.63 35.30
CA LYS A 326 2.73 7.84 36.72
C LYS A 326 1.62 8.86 36.97
N HIS A 327 1.43 9.79 36.05
CA HIS A 327 0.50 10.92 36.18
C HIS A 327 -0.20 11.22 34.84
N PRO A 328 -1.03 10.30 34.34
CA PRO A 328 -1.53 10.30 32.95
C PRO A 328 -2.65 11.33 32.69
N CYS A 329 -2.90 12.26 33.60
CA CYS A 329 -4.01 13.21 33.52
C CYS A 329 -3.79 14.31 32.45
N LYS A 330 -2.56 14.43 31.94
CA LYS A 330 -2.16 15.45 30.96
C LYS A 330 -1.39 14.81 29.81
N LEU A 331 -1.66 15.33 28.62
CA LEU A 331 -0.83 15.14 27.43
C LEU A 331 0.07 16.37 27.24
N PHE A 332 1.34 16.13 26.95
CA PHE A 332 2.29 17.17 26.62
C PHE A 332 2.68 17.08 25.14
N PHE A 333 2.62 18.21 24.43
CA PHE A 333 2.93 18.30 23.02
C PHE A 333 4.20 19.12 22.85
N TYR A 334 5.29 18.43 22.56
CA TYR A 334 6.57 19.05 22.23
C TYR A 334 6.74 19.08 20.72
N ASN A 335 7.25 20.18 20.18
CA ASN A 335 7.61 20.25 18.77
C ASN A 335 8.75 19.26 18.47
N ILE A 336 8.60 18.42 17.45
CA ILE A 336 9.59 17.38 17.09
C ILE A 336 10.93 18.00 16.68
N PHE A 337 10.93 19.19 16.08
CA PHE A 337 12.14 19.79 15.52
C PHE A 337 12.85 20.71 16.52
N SER A 338 12.09 21.50 17.29
CA SER A 338 12.67 22.46 18.23
C SER A 338 12.82 21.93 19.65
N GLY A 339 12.07 20.88 20.01
CA GLY A 339 12.05 20.37 21.37
C GLY A 339 11.35 21.28 22.38
N PHE A 340 10.67 22.34 21.94
CA PHE A 340 9.90 23.21 22.83
C PHE A 340 8.52 22.61 23.14
N LEU A 341 8.10 22.75 24.39
CA LEU A 341 6.72 22.47 24.80
C LEU A 341 5.79 23.53 24.21
N GLU A 342 4.89 23.14 23.31
CA GLU A 342 3.94 24.06 22.69
C GLU A 342 2.56 23.98 23.34
N LYS A 343 2.15 22.81 23.85
CA LYS A 343 0.82 22.62 24.43
C LYS A 343 0.80 21.62 25.57
N GLU A 344 -0.05 21.88 26.56
CA GLU A 344 -0.49 20.94 27.58
C GLU A 344 -2.01 20.78 27.48
N VAL A 345 -2.50 19.56 27.51
CA VAL A 345 -3.93 19.25 27.40
C VAL A 345 -4.34 18.34 28.53
N ASP A 346 -5.33 18.74 29.32
CA ASP A 346 -5.96 17.86 30.31
C ASP A 346 -6.79 16.79 29.57
N VAL A 347 -6.63 15.53 29.98
CA VAL A 347 -7.34 14.40 29.34
C VAL A 347 -8.84 14.44 29.63
N THR A 348 -9.21 14.90 30.83
CA THR A 348 -10.61 15.06 31.23
C THR A 348 -10.92 16.53 31.51
N PRO A 349 -12.08 17.05 31.07
CA PRO A 349 -12.48 18.43 31.33
C PRO A 349 -12.66 18.70 32.83
N GLU A 350 -13.12 17.70 33.57
CA GLU A 350 -13.33 17.77 35.03
C GLU A 350 -12.02 17.73 35.84
N LYS A 351 -10.86 17.54 35.18
CA LYS A 351 -9.55 17.36 35.82
C LYS A 351 -9.52 16.22 36.84
N ALA A 352 -10.41 15.25 36.64
CA ALA A 352 -10.45 14.03 37.43
C ALA A 352 -9.20 13.18 37.13
N CYS A 353 -8.69 12.52 38.16
CA CYS A 353 -7.55 11.62 38.00
C CYS A 353 -7.97 10.40 37.18
N ILE A 354 -7.20 10.08 36.15
CA ILE A 354 -7.47 8.96 35.26
C ILE A 354 -6.44 7.85 35.42
N ARG A 355 -6.83 6.66 34.96
CA ARG A 355 -5.92 5.58 34.61
C ARG A 355 -5.93 5.42 33.09
N CYS A 356 -4.86 5.81 32.41
CA CYS A 356 -4.73 5.58 30.97
C CYS A 356 -4.23 4.15 30.71
N HIS A 357 -4.78 3.52 29.67
CA HIS A 357 -4.43 2.14 29.29
C HIS A 357 -3.68 2.11 27.96
N PHE A 358 -4.20 2.77 26.93
CA PHE A 358 -3.56 2.84 25.61
C PHE A 358 -3.60 4.25 25.03
N ILE A 359 -2.59 4.55 24.22
CA ILE A 359 -2.52 5.75 23.38
C ILE A 359 -2.09 5.34 21.97
N LYS A 360 -2.80 5.85 20.97
CA LYS A 360 -2.55 5.61 19.55
C LYS A 360 -2.62 6.95 18.82
N ILE A 361 -1.70 7.15 17.87
CA ILE A 361 -1.80 8.27 16.92
C ILE A 361 -2.12 7.71 15.56
N PHE A 362 -3.08 8.35 14.89
CA PHE A 362 -3.41 8.13 13.50
C PHE A 362 -3.59 9.50 12.84
N GLU A 363 -2.84 9.73 11.77
CA GLU A 363 -2.72 11.05 11.12
C GLU A 363 -2.34 12.16 12.15
N GLU A 364 -3.17 13.19 12.34
CA GLU A 364 -2.95 14.26 13.32
C GLU A 364 -3.88 14.15 14.55
N LYS A 365 -4.39 12.95 14.82
CA LYS A 365 -5.32 12.68 15.91
C LYS A 365 -4.72 11.75 16.96
N VAL A 366 -4.96 12.06 18.23
CA VAL A 366 -4.53 11.28 19.39
C VAL A 366 -5.72 10.55 19.96
N TYR A 367 -5.72 9.23 19.86
CA TYR A 367 -6.73 8.36 20.45
C TYR A 367 -6.20 7.76 21.74
N LEU A 368 -7.06 7.66 22.74
CA LEU A 368 -6.69 7.17 24.06
C LEU A 368 -7.84 6.43 24.72
N THR A 369 -7.47 5.42 25.48
CA THR A 369 -8.40 4.67 26.34
C THR A 369 -8.02 4.87 27.79
N TYR A 370 -9.02 5.16 28.63
CA TYR A 370 -8.79 5.45 30.04
C TYR A 370 -9.98 5.09 30.91
N THR A 371 -9.73 4.98 32.20
CA THR A 371 -10.75 4.84 33.24
C THR A 371 -10.76 6.07 34.12
N VAL A 372 -11.95 6.58 34.41
CA VAL A 372 -12.20 7.65 35.37
C VAL A 372 -13.48 7.33 36.13
N ASN A 373 -13.46 7.43 37.47
CA ASN A 373 -14.61 7.12 38.33
C ASN A 373 -15.23 5.73 38.07
N ASN A 374 -14.41 4.73 37.74
CA ASN A 374 -14.80 3.36 37.33
C ASN A 374 -15.51 3.22 35.96
N ASN A 375 -15.72 4.32 35.24
CA ASN A 375 -16.23 4.28 33.87
C ASN A 375 -15.05 4.26 32.89
N HIS A 376 -15.23 3.56 31.76
CA HIS A 376 -14.18 3.34 30.77
C HIS A 376 -14.49 4.11 29.50
N PHE A 377 -13.52 4.82 28.95
CA PHE A 377 -13.74 5.72 27.81
C PHE A 377 -12.72 5.49 26.71
N ILE A 378 -13.17 5.72 25.49
CA ILE A 378 -12.33 5.99 24.32
C ILE A 378 -12.52 7.45 23.95
N SER A 379 -11.43 8.19 23.73
CA SER A 379 -11.50 9.57 23.28
C SER A 379 -10.49 9.89 22.20
N CYS A 380 -10.82 10.88 21.36
CA CYS A 380 -9.96 11.41 20.30
C CYS A 380 -9.74 12.90 20.52
N TYR A 381 -8.48 13.29 20.52
CA TYR A 381 -8.03 14.66 20.50
C TYR A 381 -7.47 15.01 19.12
N ASP A 382 -8.08 15.98 18.44
CA ASP A 382 -7.57 16.49 17.18
C ASP A 382 -6.53 17.58 17.45
N THR A 383 -5.30 17.36 16.96
CA THR A 383 -4.19 18.29 17.22
C THR A 383 -4.22 19.53 16.32
N VAL A 384 -4.95 19.48 15.21
CA VAL A 384 -5.15 20.59 14.27
C VAL A 384 -6.25 21.51 14.79
N GLU A 385 -7.41 20.96 15.13
CA GLU A 385 -8.51 21.72 15.73
C GLU A 385 -8.21 22.13 17.18
N GLY A 386 -7.34 21.36 17.84
CA GLY A 386 -6.93 21.59 19.21
C GLY A 386 -8.01 21.26 20.25
N ALA A 387 -8.95 20.39 19.90
CA ALA A 387 -10.12 20.03 20.70
C ALA A 387 -10.33 18.50 20.77
N TRP A 388 -11.09 18.07 21.78
CA TRP A 388 -11.62 16.72 21.85
C TRP A 388 -12.79 16.59 20.89
N THR A 389 -12.65 15.74 19.87
CA THR A 389 -13.65 15.60 18.79
C THR A 389 -14.56 14.40 18.99
N LEU A 390 -14.18 13.47 19.86
CA LEU A 390 -14.89 12.22 20.09
C LEU A 390 -14.62 11.75 21.52
N THR A 391 -15.68 11.39 22.25
CA THR A 391 -15.60 10.70 23.54
C THR A 391 -16.84 9.83 23.69
N PHE A 392 -16.66 8.53 23.93
CA PHE A 392 -17.75 7.62 24.26
C PHE A 392 -17.31 6.61 25.32
N GLU A 393 -18.29 6.10 26.06
CA GLU A 393 -18.11 5.10 27.11
C GLU A 393 -18.09 3.70 26.51
N ILE A 394 -17.28 2.81 27.09
CA ILE A 394 -17.21 1.39 26.75
C ILE A 394 -17.46 0.55 28.02
N ASP A 395 -17.93 -0.68 27.84
CA ASP A 395 -18.38 -1.49 28.98
C ASP A 395 -17.24 -1.87 29.94
N THR A 396 -16.05 -2.17 29.41
CA THR A 396 -14.90 -2.55 30.23
C THR A 396 -13.57 -2.00 29.70
N GLN A 397 -12.48 -2.31 30.40
CA GLN A 397 -11.16 -1.80 30.08
C GLN A 397 -10.64 -2.32 28.72
N ALA A 398 -10.24 -1.38 27.86
CA ALA A 398 -9.51 -1.71 26.64
C ALA A 398 -8.04 -2.12 26.91
N CYS A 399 -7.61 -3.22 26.30
CA CYS A 399 -6.25 -3.75 26.37
C CYS A 399 -5.46 -3.66 25.06
N GLU A 400 -6.07 -3.19 23.98
CA GLU A 400 -5.39 -2.80 22.73
C GLU A 400 -6.28 -1.80 21.97
N LEU A 401 -5.67 -0.90 21.19
CA LEU A 401 -6.40 0.07 20.36
C LEU A 401 -5.73 0.22 18.99
N THR A 402 -6.52 0.09 17.93
CA THR A 402 -6.11 0.42 16.56
C THR A 402 -7.18 1.25 15.85
N VAL A 403 -6.77 2.08 14.90
CA VAL A 403 -7.63 3.11 14.29
C VAL A 403 -7.27 3.28 12.82
N SER A 404 -8.28 3.47 11.97
CA SER A 404 -8.18 3.88 10.57
C SER A 404 -8.95 5.19 10.33
N ARG A 405 -9.13 5.56 9.05
CA ARG A 405 -9.95 6.72 8.67
C ARG A 405 -11.43 6.55 8.98
N ASN A 406 -11.91 5.31 8.96
CA ASN A 406 -13.33 5.00 9.05
C ASN A 406 -13.69 4.28 10.35
N PHE A 407 -12.75 3.56 10.97
CA PHE A 407 -13.03 2.66 12.09
C PHE A 407 -12.09 2.86 13.27
N ILE A 408 -12.63 2.63 14.46
CA ILE A 408 -11.92 2.41 15.71
C ILE A 408 -12.13 0.95 16.08
N CYS A 409 -11.07 0.24 16.43
CA CYS A 409 -11.14 -1.14 16.92
C CYS A 409 -10.39 -1.25 18.24
N ALA A 410 -11.01 -1.89 19.22
CA ALA A 410 -10.38 -2.11 20.52
C ALA A 410 -10.60 -3.54 20.99
N LYS A 411 -9.59 -4.09 21.66
CA LYS A 411 -9.79 -5.30 22.48
C LYS A 411 -10.24 -4.88 23.85
N ILE A 412 -11.31 -5.50 24.29
CA ILE A 412 -11.97 -5.26 25.56
C ILE A 412 -11.97 -6.57 26.33
N SER A 413 -11.53 -6.49 27.59
CA SER A 413 -11.31 -7.67 28.42
C SER A 413 -11.89 -7.43 29.80
N THR A 414 -12.92 -8.21 30.12
CA THR A 414 -13.59 -8.22 31.43
C THR A 414 -12.67 -8.73 32.54
N GLU A 415 -11.77 -9.67 32.21
CA GLU A 415 -10.86 -10.30 33.18
C GLU A 415 -9.38 -10.14 32.81
N PRO A 416 -8.51 -9.74 33.76
CA PRO A 416 -7.07 -9.60 33.52
C PRO A 416 -6.40 -10.88 32.99
N ASN A 417 -6.86 -12.05 33.42
CA ASN A 417 -6.20 -13.34 33.19
C ASN A 417 -6.81 -14.16 32.04
N MET A 418 -7.85 -13.65 31.38
CA MET A 418 -8.42 -14.35 30.23
C MET A 418 -7.51 -14.22 29.01
N LYS A 419 -7.26 -15.36 28.35
CA LYS A 419 -6.52 -15.43 27.09
C LYS A 419 -7.31 -14.81 25.94
N ASN A 420 -8.63 -14.95 25.97
CA ASN A 420 -9.52 -14.43 24.93
C ASN A 420 -10.13 -13.10 25.38
N CYS A 421 -10.44 -12.25 24.41
CA CYS A 421 -11.06 -10.95 24.61
C CYS A 421 -12.04 -10.66 23.47
N GLU A 422 -12.93 -9.71 23.72
CA GLU A 422 -13.83 -9.19 22.69
C GLU A 422 -13.09 -8.14 21.88
N LEU A 423 -13.12 -8.27 20.57
CA LEU A 423 -12.64 -7.27 19.63
C LEU A 423 -13.85 -6.54 19.07
N GLN A 424 -14.08 -5.33 19.59
CA GLN A 424 -15.20 -4.48 19.21
C GLN A 424 -14.76 -3.46 18.15
N VAL A 425 -15.65 -3.15 17.22
CA VAL A 425 -15.42 -2.26 16.07
C VAL A 425 -16.51 -1.21 15.99
N TRP A 426 -16.10 0.07 15.98
CA TRP A 426 -16.99 1.22 15.84
C TRP A 426 -16.64 2.03 14.59
N PRO A 427 -17.62 2.41 13.77
CA PRO A 427 -17.40 3.41 12.75
C PRO A 427 -17.29 4.79 13.40
N ILE A 428 -16.33 5.60 12.94
CA ILE A 428 -16.02 6.91 13.51
C ILE A 428 -17.21 7.89 13.42
N GLN A 429 -18.07 7.72 12.41
CA GLN A 429 -19.15 8.65 12.09
C GLN A 429 -20.33 8.60 13.08
N ASN A 430 -20.73 7.40 13.50
CA ASN A 430 -21.94 7.16 14.29
C ASN A 430 -21.66 6.56 15.67
N GLN A 431 -20.46 6.02 15.92
CA GLN A 431 -20.00 5.57 17.26
C GLN A 431 -20.84 4.45 17.87
N GLU A 432 -21.78 3.89 17.13
CA GLU A 432 -22.49 2.68 17.51
C GLU A 432 -21.62 1.47 17.22
N GLU A 433 -21.59 0.52 18.15
CA GLU A 433 -20.89 -0.74 17.95
C GLU A 433 -21.44 -1.43 16.71
N MET A 434 -20.55 -1.72 15.76
CA MET A 434 -20.92 -2.32 14.49
C MET A 434 -20.64 -3.82 14.46
N TYR A 435 -19.48 -4.25 14.96
CA TYR A 435 -19.08 -5.66 14.99
C TYR A 435 -18.36 -6.01 16.29
N THR A 436 -18.56 -7.26 16.71
CA THR A 436 -17.85 -7.87 17.83
C THR A 436 -17.32 -9.24 17.43
N TYR A 437 -16.02 -9.43 17.62
CA TYR A 437 -15.30 -10.67 17.33
C TYR A 437 -14.61 -11.22 18.58
N PHE A 438 -14.15 -12.47 18.52
CA PHE A 438 -13.34 -13.08 19.57
C PHE A 438 -11.88 -13.17 19.11
N ALA A 439 -10.97 -12.62 19.90
CA ALA A 439 -9.54 -12.58 19.59
C ALA A 439 -8.70 -12.97 20.81
N ASP A 440 -7.47 -13.42 20.54
CA ASP A 440 -6.45 -13.60 21.55
C ASP A 440 -5.99 -12.22 22.06
N LYS A 441 -5.99 -12.07 23.38
CA LYS A 441 -5.64 -10.84 24.11
C LYS A 441 -4.19 -10.41 23.91
N HIS A 442 -3.28 -11.34 23.67
CA HIS A 442 -1.84 -11.12 23.65
C HIS A 442 -1.27 -10.98 22.23
N LEU A 443 -1.98 -11.46 21.21
CA LEU A 443 -1.60 -11.29 19.81
C LEU A 443 -1.98 -9.89 19.31
N PRO A 444 -1.32 -9.32 18.29
CA PRO A 444 -1.65 -7.98 17.80
C PRO A 444 -2.97 -7.97 17.01
N ILE A 445 -3.61 -6.79 16.92
CA ILE A 445 -4.62 -6.50 15.89
C ILE A 445 -4.04 -5.55 14.85
N ILE A 446 -4.30 -5.85 13.59
CA ILE A 446 -3.84 -5.04 12.48
C ILE A 446 -5.05 -4.54 11.71
N LEU A 447 -5.12 -3.22 11.56
CA LEU A 447 -6.11 -2.57 10.72
C LEU A 447 -5.37 -1.96 9.54
N THR A 448 -5.66 -2.46 8.34
CA THR A 448 -5.01 -2.04 7.11
C THR A 448 -5.59 -0.71 6.60
N SER A 449 -4.89 -0.05 5.67
CA SER A 449 -5.35 1.21 5.09
C SER A 449 -6.61 1.09 4.22
N ASP A 450 -6.92 -0.13 3.78
CA ASP A 450 -8.14 -0.48 3.03
C ASP A 450 -9.20 -1.13 3.94
N ASP A 451 -9.16 -0.78 5.24
CA ASP A 451 -10.14 -1.15 6.27
C ASP A 451 -10.39 -2.66 6.39
N LYS A 452 -9.31 -3.45 6.30
CA LYS A 452 -9.34 -4.87 6.67
C LYS A 452 -8.77 -5.03 8.06
N ILE A 453 -9.51 -5.77 8.87
CA ILE A 453 -9.07 -6.16 10.21
C ILE A 453 -8.45 -7.55 10.15
N ILE A 454 -7.27 -7.68 10.76
CA ILE A 454 -6.54 -8.95 10.88
C ILE A 454 -6.32 -9.22 12.36
N PHE A 455 -6.78 -10.39 12.81
CA PHE A 455 -6.68 -10.83 14.19
C PHE A 455 -6.57 -12.36 14.24
N SER A 456 -6.31 -12.91 15.43
CA SER A 456 -6.15 -14.35 15.62
C SER A 456 -6.85 -14.82 16.89
N ASP A 457 -7.31 -16.06 16.87
CA ASP A 457 -7.98 -16.77 17.97
C ASP A 457 -7.10 -17.90 18.59
N ASP A 458 -5.78 -17.80 18.44
CA ASP A 458 -4.70 -18.76 18.83
C ASP A 458 -4.13 -19.55 17.66
N VAL A 459 -4.97 -20.25 16.87
CA VAL A 459 -4.49 -21.15 15.79
C VAL A 459 -5.05 -20.78 14.42
N THR A 460 -5.99 -19.85 14.38
CA THR A 460 -6.53 -19.29 13.14
C THR A 460 -6.17 -17.82 13.04
N VAL A 461 -5.83 -17.37 11.84
CA VAL A 461 -5.74 -15.95 11.52
C VAL A 461 -6.93 -15.57 10.65
N HIS A 462 -7.70 -14.58 11.09
CA HIS A 462 -8.86 -14.06 10.40
C HIS A 462 -8.52 -12.74 9.72
N ILE A 463 -9.02 -12.56 8.49
CA ILE A 463 -8.93 -11.31 7.73
C ILE A 463 -10.34 -10.97 7.28
N GLN A 464 -10.87 -9.83 7.74
CA GLN A 464 -12.24 -9.41 7.47
C GLN A 464 -12.30 -7.99 6.92
N GLU A 465 -13.17 -7.75 5.95
CA GLU A 465 -13.36 -6.44 5.31
C GLU A 465 -14.51 -5.67 5.97
N LEU A 466 -14.20 -4.52 6.58
CA LEU A 466 -15.17 -3.79 7.40
C LEU A 466 -16.19 -2.98 6.59
N VAL A 467 -15.84 -2.55 5.37
CA VAL A 467 -16.71 -1.69 4.53
C VAL A 467 -17.78 -2.52 3.79
N GLN A 468 -17.53 -3.80 3.50
CA GLN A 468 -18.46 -4.72 2.83
C GLN A 468 -18.31 -6.14 3.40
N PRO A 469 -18.83 -6.43 4.62
CA PRO A 469 -18.62 -7.71 5.30
C PRO A 469 -19.18 -8.90 4.54
N SER A 470 -20.15 -8.67 3.64
CA SER A 470 -20.81 -9.72 2.87
C SER A 470 -19.96 -10.30 1.74
N LYS A 471 -18.73 -9.83 1.50
CA LYS A 471 -18.01 -10.18 0.27
C LYS A 471 -16.89 -11.20 0.44
N VAL A 472 -15.96 -11.09 1.40
CA VAL A 472 -14.97 -12.16 1.64
C VAL A 472 -14.34 -12.09 3.03
N ASP A 473 -14.60 -13.09 3.86
CA ASP A 473 -13.81 -13.39 5.05
C ASP A 473 -12.77 -14.46 4.69
N TYR A 474 -11.52 -14.24 5.09
CA TYR A 474 -10.46 -15.25 4.97
C TYR A 474 -10.09 -15.77 6.35
N SER A 475 -10.00 -17.09 6.49
CA SER A 475 -9.53 -17.74 7.70
C SER A 475 -8.41 -18.72 7.37
N LEU A 476 -7.25 -18.50 7.97
CA LEU A 476 -6.05 -19.29 7.75
C LEU A 476 -5.85 -20.21 8.95
N LYS A 477 -6.10 -21.51 8.76
CA LYS A 477 -5.91 -22.51 9.80
C LYS A 477 -4.46 -22.99 9.81
N LEU A 478 -3.78 -22.82 10.93
CA LEU A 478 -2.33 -23.01 11.03
C LEU A 478 -1.97 -24.30 11.77
N ASN A 479 -0.80 -24.84 11.41
CA ASN A 479 -0.16 -25.93 12.14
C ASN A 479 0.76 -25.37 13.23
N GLY A 480 0.15 -24.88 14.31
CA GLY A 480 0.86 -24.31 15.47
C GLY A 480 0.15 -23.07 16.02
N LYS A 481 0.50 -22.69 17.25
CA LYS A 481 -0.04 -21.47 17.86
C LYS A 481 0.57 -20.25 17.20
N VAL A 482 -0.23 -19.24 16.91
CA VAL A 482 0.24 -17.93 16.46
C VAL A 482 0.98 -17.27 17.61
N VAL A 483 2.15 -16.72 17.30
CA VAL A 483 2.97 -15.93 18.21
C VAL A 483 2.97 -14.47 17.77
N ASP A 484 3.02 -14.23 16.47
CA ASP A 484 2.99 -12.89 15.87
C ASP A 484 2.58 -12.98 14.39
N MET A 485 2.11 -11.89 13.80
CA MET A 485 1.69 -11.83 12.40
C MET A 485 1.84 -10.43 11.85
N MET A 486 2.26 -10.29 10.59
CA MET A 486 2.37 -9.00 9.92
C MET A 486 2.03 -9.11 8.42
N PRO A 487 1.12 -8.27 7.89
CA PRO A 487 0.86 -8.23 6.46
C PRO A 487 2.07 -7.67 5.72
N VAL A 488 2.29 -8.18 4.51
CA VAL A 488 3.37 -7.76 3.61
C VAL A 488 2.86 -7.78 2.17
N MET A 489 3.35 -6.88 1.32
CA MET A 489 2.79 -6.72 -0.03
C MET A 489 1.25 -6.51 0.03
N ASN A 490 0.51 -6.95 -1.00
CA ASN A 490 -0.94 -6.73 -1.08
C ASN A 490 -1.77 -7.79 -0.37
N ASN A 491 -1.45 -9.08 -0.57
CA ASN A 491 -2.26 -10.20 -0.11
C ASN A 491 -1.44 -11.30 0.55
N LEU A 492 -0.24 -10.95 1.02
CA LEU A 492 0.63 -11.87 1.70
C LEU A 492 0.72 -11.51 3.18
N ILE A 493 0.82 -12.51 4.04
CA ILE A 493 1.03 -12.31 5.48
C ILE A 493 2.17 -13.21 5.94
N VAL A 494 3.06 -12.64 6.72
CA VAL A 494 4.07 -13.39 7.46
C VAL A 494 3.48 -13.76 8.80
N ILE A 495 3.49 -15.05 9.12
CA ILE A 495 2.94 -15.59 10.36
C ILE A 495 4.07 -16.30 11.09
N ASN A 496 4.36 -15.82 12.30
CA ASN A 496 5.23 -16.50 13.24
C ASN A 496 4.38 -17.44 14.09
N THR A 497 4.57 -18.74 13.91
CA THR A 497 3.96 -19.76 14.77
C THR A 497 4.95 -20.21 15.84
N SER A 498 4.47 -20.95 16.83
CA SER A 498 5.31 -21.55 17.87
C SER A 498 6.39 -22.50 17.34
N MET A 499 6.34 -22.86 16.06
CA MET A 499 7.23 -23.84 15.42
C MET A 499 7.97 -23.31 14.19
N SER A 500 7.50 -22.23 13.57
CA SER A 500 8.01 -21.81 12.27
C SER A 500 7.62 -20.39 11.89
N LEU A 501 8.42 -19.79 11.02
CA LEU A 501 8.09 -18.56 10.33
C LEU A 501 7.59 -18.87 8.92
N GLN A 502 6.35 -18.51 8.62
CA GLN A 502 5.65 -18.90 7.39
C GLN A 502 5.17 -17.68 6.60
N LEU A 503 5.07 -17.84 5.28
CA LEU A 503 4.41 -16.89 4.38
C LEU A 503 3.12 -17.51 3.85
N TRP A 504 2.03 -16.75 3.89
CA TRP A 504 0.72 -17.17 3.40
C TRP A 504 0.18 -16.18 2.36
N ASP A 505 -0.51 -16.68 1.34
CA ASP A 505 -1.39 -15.87 0.49
C ASP A 505 -2.81 -15.99 1.02
N TRP A 506 -3.28 -14.95 1.73
CA TRP A 506 -4.55 -15.06 2.43
C TRP A 506 -5.75 -15.15 1.49
N LYS A 507 -5.63 -14.61 0.26
CA LYS A 507 -6.71 -14.69 -0.73
C LYS A 507 -6.93 -16.11 -1.25
N LYS A 508 -5.87 -16.91 -1.27
CA LYS A 508 -5.89 -18.32 -1.67
C LYS A 508 -6.02 -19.28 -0.49
N ALA A 509 -5.94 -18.76 0.74
CA ALA A 509 -5.82 -19.55 1.96
C ALA A 509 -4.68 -20.59 1.88
N GLU A 510 -3.56 -20.22 1.25
CA GLU A 510 -2.47 -21.14 0.92
C GLU A 510 -1.17 -20.72 1.63
N GLN A 511 -0.50 -21.68 2.28
CA GLN A 511 0.86 -21.51 2.77
C GLN A 511 1.82 -21.57 1.59
N MET A 512 2.49 -20.46 1.31
CA MET A 512 3.42 -20.31 0.18
C MET A 512 4.82 -20.81 0.53
N GLN A 513 5.33 -20.44 1.70
CA GLN A 513 6.73 -20.71 2.12
C GLN A 513 6.85 -20.92 3.62
N THR A 514 7.93 -21.62 4.01
CA THR A 514 8.41 -21.66 5.41
C THR A 514 9.85 -21.17 5.42
N PHE A 515 10.08 -19.96 5.95
CA PHE A 515 11.40 -19.34 6.00
C PHE A 515 12.30 -19.96 7.07
N PHE A 516 11.72 -20.29 8.23
CA PHE A 516 12.42 -20.94 9.33
C PHE A 516 11.54 -21.98 9.99
N ARG A 517 12.16 -23.07 10.45
CA ARG A 517 11.54 -24.13 11.26
C ARG A 517 12.12 -24.11 12.66
N ASP A 518 12.09 -22.94 13.25
CA ASP A 518 12.66 -22.67 14.56
C ASP A 518 11.83 -21.61 15.28
N LYS A 519 11.94 -21.56 16.60
CA LYS A 519 11.19 -20.64 17.45
C LYS A 519 11.74 -19.22 17.29
N VAL A 520 10.91 -18.34 16.73
CA VAL A 520 11.18 -16.90 16.62
C VAL A 520 10.56 -16.18 17.81
N VAL A 521 11.38 -15.40 18.51
CA VAL A 521 10.97 -14.68 19.74
C VAL A 521 10.30 -13.35 19.42
N SER A 522 10.81 -12.66 18.42
CA SER A 522 10.28 -11.37 17.98
C SER A 522 10.53 -11.19 16.50
N MET A 523 9.60 -10.54 15.82
CA MET A 523 9.62 -10.34 14.38
C MET A 523 9.22 -8.90 14.06
N TRP A 524 9.81 -8.37 13.00
CA TRP A 524 9.36 -7.16 12.33
C TRP A 524 9.41 -7.38 10.83
N VAL A 525 8.41 -6.88 10.11
CA VAL A 525 8.27 -7.09 8.68
C VAL A 525 8.03 -5.77 7.98
N ASP A 526 8.69 -5.58 6.85
CA ASP A 526 8.30 -4.61 5.84
C ASP A 526 8.31 -5.25 4.45
N ASP A 527 8.03 -4.44 3.43
CA ASP A 527 7.94 -4.94 2.06
C ASP A 527 9.23 -5.59 1.53
N LYS A 528 10.40 -5.29 2.11
CA LYS A 528 11.69 -5.80 1.62
C LYS A 528 12.35 -6.78 2.55
N THR A 529 11.91 -6.85 3.80
CA THR A 529 12.65 -7.53 4.85
C THR A 529 11.78 -8.18 5.91
N VAL A 530 12.32 -9.25 6.48
CA VAL A 530 11.94 -9.71 7.81
C VAL A 530 13.13 -9.54 8.73
N VAL A 531 12.97 -8.84 9.83
CA VAL A 531 13.94 -8.76 10.93
C VAL A 531 13.44 -9.63 12.06
N LEU A 532 14.30 -10.48 12.63
CA LEU A 532 13.89 -11.39 13.69
C LEU A 532 14.99 -11.71 14.69
N ASN A 533 14.58 -12.16 15.87
CA ASN A 533 15.45 -12.80 16.86
C ASN A 533 15.03 -14.26 17.05
N LYS A 534 15.99 -15.19 16.99
CA LYS A 534 15.77 -16.61 17.30
C LYS A 534 15.85 -16.87 18.80
N PHE A 535 15.23 -17.94 19.26
CA PHE A 535 15.20 -18.30 20.68
C PHE A 535 16.58 -18.73 21.22
N ASP A 536 17.31 -19.56 20.48
CA ASP A 536 18.57 -20.15 20.93
C ASP A 536 19.78 -19.20 20.80
N GLU A 537 19.61 -18.07 20.09
CA GLU A 537 20.68 -17.09 19.87
C GLU A 537 20.46 -15.83 20.68
N GLN A 538 20.93 -15.86 21.92
CA GLN A 538 20.74 -14.76 22.88
C GLN A 538 21.33 -13.41 22.42
N PHE A 539 22.24 -13.42 21.43
CA PHE A 539 23.04 -12.25 21.07
C PHE A 539 22.96 -11.82 19.60
N ASN A 540 22.22 -12.50 18.74
CA ASN A 540 22.19 -12.18 17.30
C ASN A 540 20.78 -12.00 16.74
N GLY A 541 20.63 -10.88 16.04
CA GLY A 541 19.52 -10.58 15.16
C GLY A 541 19.78 -11.02 13.73
N TYR A 542 18.69 -11.31 13.02
CA TYR A 542 18.69 -11.75 11.64
C TYR A 542 17.88 -10.80 10.79
N VAL A 543 18.35 -10.53 9.57
CA VAL A 543 17.61 -9.81 8.54
C VAL A 543 17.51 -10.71 7.31
N LEU A 544 16.29 -11.07 6.92
CA LEU A 544 15.98 -11.69 5.65
C LEU A 544 15.65 -10.59 4.66
N ALA A 545 16.30 -10.60 3.52
CA ALA A 545 16.31 -9.52 2.56
C ALA A 545 15.88 -10.03 1.18
N PHE A 546 14.73 -9.56 0.69
CA PHE A 546 14.06 -10.08 -0.52
C PHE A 546 14.33 -9.25 -1.80
N TRP A 547 15.32 -8.35 -1.79
CA TRP A 547 15.57 -7.38 -2.88
C TRP A 547 16.49 -7.88 -4.00
#